data_AF-A0A409XR09-F1
#
_entry.id   AF-A0A409XR09-F1
#
_cell.length_a   1.000
_cell.length_b   1.000
_cell.length_c   1.000
_cell.angle_alpha   90.00
_cell.angle_beta   90.00
_cell.angle_gamma   90.00
#
_symmetry.space_group_name_H-M   'P 1'
#
loop_
_entity.id
_entity.type
_entity.pdbx_description
1 polymer ?
#
loop_
_entity_poly.entity_id
_entity_poly.type
_entity_poly.pdbx_seq_one_letter_code
_entity_poly.pdbx_strand_id
1 'polypeptide(L)'
;MSQYFHGSRNFTIDNSTFHTVTHQYQSPKGVLESLQKHVAHGAFHDSSERFDPPKCHPDTRAAIIKRIMDWISGLNEDTREALIMWLYGAAGAGKSAIAQTIAEILDSQHFVLASFFFWRSDPQRGMAKLLVTTLAYQLAVKLPLRPVMDTTGSD
;
A
#
# COMPACT_ATOMS: atom_id res chain seq x y z
N MET A 1 -0.87 -32.57 -4.70
CA MET A 1 -0.08 -33.45 -5.60
C MET A 1 -1.05 -33.93 -6.67
N SER A 2 -1.00 -33.37 -7.87
CA SER A 2 -1.91 -33.76 -8.95
C SER A 2 -1.48 -35.12 -9.50
N GLN A 3 -2.38 -36.11 -9.52
CA GLN A 3 -2.12 -37.40 -10.17
C GLN A 3 -2.57 -37.32 -11.61
N TYR A 4 -1.63 -37.27 -12.55
CA TYR A 4 -1.90 -37.16 -13.99
C TYR A 4 -2.42 -38.47 -14.63
N PHE A 5 -2.33 -39.59 -13.93
CA PHE A 5 -2.62 -40.92 -14.48
C PHE A 5 -3.52 -41.73 -13.54
N HIS A 6 -4.68 -41.17 -13.19
CA HIS A 6 -5.63 -41.87 -12.33
C HIS A 6 -6.43 -42.91 -13.14
N GLY A 7 -6.26 -44.20 -12.82
CA GLY A 7 -7.04 -45.30 -13.42
C GLY A 7 -6.45 -45.93 -14.70
N SER A 8 -5.30 -45.47 -15.19
CA SER A 8 -4.64 -46.06 -16.37
C SER A 8 -3.98 -47.41 -16.05
N ARG A 9 -4.09 -48.37 -16.98
CA ARG A 9 -3.44 -49.71 -16.93
C ARG A 9 -2.71 -49.98 -18.25
N ASN A 10 -1.61 -50.72 -18.21
CA ASN A 10 -0.78 -51.13 -19.37
C ASN A 10 -0.19 -49.98 -20.20
N PHE A 11 0.56 -49.05 -19.58
CA PHE A 11 1.38 -48.11 -20.35
C PHE A 11 2.87 -48.36 -20.09
N THR A 12 3.68 -48.17 -21.12
CA THR A 12 5.15 -48.28 -21.04
C THR A 12 5.73 -46.93 -21.46
N ILE A 13 6.55 -46.34 -20.60
CA ILE A 13 7.31 -45.12 -20.92
C ILE A 13 8.77 -45.52 -21.07
N ASP A 14 9.22 -45.62 -22.31
CA ASP A 14 10.63 -45.88 -22.62
C ASP A 14 11.36 -44.58 -22.94
N ASN A 15 12.58 -44.44 -22.43
CA ASN A 15 13.53 -43.37 -22.75
C ASN A 15 13.04 -41.92 -22.52
N SER A 16 12.32 -41.66 -21.41
CA SER A 16 11.77 -40.33 -21.09
C SER A 16 12.55 -39.59 -20.00
N THR A 17 12.69 -38.28 -20.19
CA THR A 17 13.27 -37.36 -19.21
C THR A 17 12.16 -36.57 -18.53
N PHE A 18 11.93 -36.83 -17.25
CA PHE A 18 10.93 -36.12 -16.46
C PHE A 18 11.53 -34.86 -15.83
N HIS A 19 11.15 -33.69 -16.32
CA HIS A 19 11.49 -32.42 -15.70
C HIS A 19 10.40 -32.02 -14.70
N THR A 20 10.67 -32.18 -13.41
CA THR A 20 9.78 -31.64 -12.37
C THR A 20 10.09 -30.16 -12.17
N VAL A 21 9.26 -29.29 -12.75
CA VAL A 21 9.33 -27.84 -12.45
C VAL A 21 8.63 -27.61 -11.11
N THR A 22 9.42 -27.58 -10.06
CA THR A 22 8.91 -27.16 -8.75
C THR A 22 8.84 -25.64 -8.78
N HIS A 23 7.64 -25.08 -8.97
CA HIS A 23 7.44 -23.65 -8.67
C HIS A 23 7.67 -23.46 -7.18
N GLN A 24 8.87 -23.02 -6.81
CA GLN A 24 9.13 -22.51 -5.48
C GLN A 24 8.31 -21.22 -5.35
N TYR A 25 7.09 -21.35 -4.85
CA TYR A 25 6.38 -20.24 -4.25
C TYR A 25 7.29 -19.73 -3.12
N GLN A 26 8.03 -18.66 -3.40
CA GLN A 26 8.73 -17.92 -2.37
C GLN A 26 7.67 -17.56 -1.33
N SER A 27 7.84 -18.07 -0.12
CA SER A 27 6.89 -17.82 0.95
C SER A 27 6.67 -16.30 1.03
N PRO A 28 5.41 -15.84 1.10
CA PRO A 28 5.11 -14.42 1.29
C PRO A 28 5.90 -13.80 2.44
N LYS A 29 6.29 -14.61 3.43
CA LYS A 29 7.18 -14.22 4.54
C LYS A 29 8.53 -13.67 4.07
N GLY A 30 9.21 -14.32 3.12
CA GLY A 30 10.53 -13.89 2.66
C GLY A 30 10.51 -12.57 1.90
N VAL A 31 9.43 -12.31 1.14
CA VAL A 31 9.23 -11.03 0.43
C VAL A 31 8.92 -9.92 1.42
N LEU A 32 8.03 -10.18 2.39
CA LEU A 32 7.67 -9.20 3.42
C LEU A 32 8.88 -8.83 4.31
N GLU A 33 9.70 -9.81 4.68
CA GLU A 33 10.96 -9.58 5.42
C GLU A 33 11.95 -8.71 4.63
N SER A 34 12.02 -8.89 3.31
CA SER A 34 12.86 -8.06 2.44
C SER A 34 12.36 -6.62 2.37
N LEU A 35 11.05 -6.43 2.27
CA LEU A 35 10.42 -5.11 2.29
C LEU A 35 10.67 -4.42 3.64
N GLN A 36 10.48 -5.14 4.75
CA GLN A 36 10.66 -4.62 6.12
C GLN A 36 12.04 -4.00 6.33
N LYS A 37 13.11 -4.57 5.75
CA LYS A 37 14.48 -4.01 5.81
C LYS A 37 14.60 -2.62 5.17
N HIS A 38 13.65 -2.23 4.34
CA HIS A 38 13.65 -1.00 3.54
C HIS A 38 12.39 -0.16 3.79
N VAL A 39 11.93 -0.09 5.03
CA VAL A 39 10.79 0.72 5.48
C VAL A 39 11.27 1.94 6.27
N ALA A 40 10.74 3.11 5.92
CA ALA A 40 10.87 4.30 6.77
C ALA A 40 9.71 4.31 7.78
N HIS A 41 9.88 3.67 8.93
CA HIS A 41 8.83 3.58 9.97
C HIS A 41 8.41 4.96 10.47
N GLY A 42 9.34 5.91 10.55
CA GLY A 42 9.06 7.32 10.85
C GLY A 42 8.16 8.04 9.84
N ALA A 43 7.93 7.49 8.64
CA ALA A 43 7.10 8.12 7.61
C ALA A 43 5.60 7.86 7.77
N PHE A 44 5.18 6.95 8.65
CA PHE A 44 3.78 6.58 8.77
C PHE A 44 2.98 7.73 9.42
N HIS A 45 1.67 7.79 9.20
CA HIS A 45 0.82 8.81 9.82
C HIS A 45 0.68 8.67 11.35
N ASP A 46 0.81 7.44 11.84
CA ASP A 46 0.65 6.98 13.22
C ASP A 46 2.00 6.64 13.90
N SER A 47 3.13 6.98 13.27
CA SER A 47 4.46 6.70 13.81
C SER A 47 4.74 7.48 15.10
N SER A 48 5.29 6.79 16.11
CA SER A 48 5.74 7.43 17.36
C SER A 48 6.89 8.42 17.15
N GLU A 49 7.68 8.29 16.07
CA GLU A 49 8.70 9.28 15.68
C GLU A 49 8.10 10.62 15.21
N ARG A 50 6.77 10.66 15.08
CA ARG A 50 5.98 11.85 14.76
C ARG A 50 5.08 12.27 15.92
N PHE A 51 5.42 11.86 17.14
CA PHE A 51 4.65 12.20 18.35
C PHE A 51 4.37 13.70 18.41
N ASP A 52 3.14 14.03 18.79
CA ASP A 52 2.51 15.34 18.61
C ASP A 52 2.55 15.85 17.15
N PRO A 53 1.94 15.09 16.21
CA PRO A 53 1.96 15.49 14.81
C PRO A 53 1.15 16.79 14.65
N PRO A 54 1.46 17.63 13.64
CA PRO A 54 0.71 18.86 13.43
C PRO A 54 -0.78 18.57 13.25
N LYS A 55 -1.64 19.18 14.07
CA LYS A 55 -3.09 19.00 14.01
C LYS A 55 -3.79 20.30 13.70
N CYS A 56 -4.88 20.21 12.95
CA CYS A 56 -5.80 21.33 12.86
C CYS A 56 -6.49 21.52 14.22
N HIS A 57 -6.68 22.77 14.64
CA HIS A 57 -7.55 23.03 15.79
C HIS A 57 -8.98 22.58 15.47
N PRO A 58 -9.74 22.09 16.47
CA PRO A 58 -11.15 21.77 16.30
C PRO A 58 -11.91 22.91 15.61
N ASP A 59 -12.82 22.55 14.71
CA ASP A 59 -13.68 23.47 13.94
C ASP A 59 -12.95 24.47 13.02
N THR A 60 -11.63 24.38 12.91
CA THR A 60 -10.85 25.13 11.93
C THR A 60 -10.67 24.31 10.66
N ARG A 61 -10.49 24.99 9.52
CA ARG A 61 -10.21 24.33 8.22
C ARG A 61 -11.30 23.33 7.76
N ALA A 62 -12.49 23.34 8.36
CA ALA A 62 -13.59 22.44 8.02
C ALA A 62 -13.95 22.44 6.53
N ALA A 63 -13.99 23.63 5.90
CA ALA A 63 -14.31 23.75 4.48
C ALA A 63 -13.30 23.02 3.56
N ILE A 64 -11.99 23.15 3.84
CA ILE A 64 -10.97 22.48 3.03
C ILE A 64 -10.91 20.99 3.34
N ILE A 65 -11.08 20.59 4.60
CA ILE A 65 -11.18 19.17 5.00
C ILE A 65 -12.34 18.51 4.27
N LYS A 66 -13.54 19.12 4.31
CA LYS A 66 -14.72 18.64 3.59
C LYS A 66 -14.44 18.49 2.09
N ARG A 67 -13.81 19.50 1.47
CA ARG A 67 -13.48 19.46 0.04
C ARG A 67 -12.55 18.29 -0.31
N ILE A 68 -11.56 18.00 0.54
CA ILE A 68 -10.63 16.87 0.35
C ILE A 68 -11.38 15.54 0.51
N MET A 69 -12.25 15.43 1.53
CA MET A 69 -13.05 14.22 1.75
C MET A 69 -14.04 13.97 0.60
N ASP A 70 -14.73 15.00 0.12
CA ASP A 70 -15.64 14.91 -1.03
C ASP A 70 -14.89 14.41 -2.29
N TRP A 71 -13.62 14.84 -2.48
CA TRP A 71 -12.77 14.33 -3.55
C TRP A 71 -12.39 12.86 -3.36
N ILE A 72 -11.96 12.46 -2.15
CA ILE A 72 -11.60 11.07 -1.83
C ILE A 72 -12.80 10.13 -2.05
N SER A 73 -14.00 10.56 -1.67
CA SER A 73 -15.24 9.81 -1.84
C SER A 73 -15.82 9.85 -3.26
N GLY A 74 -15.19 10.55 -4.19
CA GLY A 74 -15.67 10.69 -5.57
C GLY A 74 -16.97 11.50 -5.71
N LEU A 75 -17.33 12.28 -4.69
CA LEU A 75 -18.55 13.10 -4.66
C LEU A 75 -18.40 14.41 -5.44
N ASN A 76 -17.18 14.79 -5.80
CA ASN A 76 -16.89 15.98 -6.60
C ASN A 76 -16.75 15.58 -8.08
N GLU A 77 -17.75 15.91 -8.90
CA GLU A 77 -17.82 15.53 -10.31
C GLU A 77 -16.60 15.99 -11.12
N ASP A 78 -16.11 17.21 -10.88
CA ASP A 78 -14.96 17.79 -11.60
C ASP A 78 -13.64 17.09 -11.30
N THR A 79 -13.55 16.38 -10.17
CA THR A 79 -12.28 15.82 -9.67
C THR A 79 -12.34 14.32 -9.39
N ARG A 80 -13.46 13.66 -9.66
CA ARG A 80 -13.66 12.22 -9.38
C ARG A 80 -12.66 11.30 -10.09
N GLU A 81 -12.12 11.73 -11.22
CA GLU A 81 -11.13 10.97 -12.01
C GLU A 81 -9.68 11.36 -11.67
N ALA A 82 -9.49 12.42 -10.86
CA ALA A 82 -8.17 12.89 -10.47
C ALA A 82 -7.58 11.98 -9.39
N LEU A 83 -6.45 11.33 -9.70
CA LEU A 83 -5.75 10.44 -8.77
C LEU A 83 -4.85 11.18 -7.76
N ILE A 84 -4.53 12.45 -8.05
CA ILE A 84 -3.61 13.27 -7.26
C ILE A 84 -4.27 14.61 -6.98
N MET A 85 -4.38 14.97 -5.70
CA MET A 85 -4.78 16.29 -5.26
C MET A 85 -3.57 17.12 -4.83
N TRP A 86 -3.47 18.35 -5.35
CA TRP A 86 -2.47 19.31 -4.92
C TRP A 86 -3.02 20.33 -3.92
N LEU A 87 -2.57 20.25 -2.67
CA LEU A 87 -2.84 21.25 -1.63
C LEU A 87 -1.72 22.29 -1.57
N TYR A 88 -2.02 23.53 -1.99
CA TYR A 88 -1.07 24.65 -1.99
C TYR A 88 -1.54 25.83 -1.15
N GLY A 89 -0.63 26.76 -0.84
CA GLY A 89 -0.90 27.94 -0.01
C GLY A 89 0.36 28.45 0.68
N ALA A 90 0.24 29.59 1.38
CA ALA A 90 1.37 30.25 2.04
C ALA A 90 2.16 29.33 2.99
N ALA A 91 3.45 29.63 3.20
CA ALA A 91 4.23 29.00 4.25
C ALA A 91 3.55 29.22 5.62
N GLY A 92 3.57 28.20 6.48
CA GLY A 92 2.88 28.27 7.78
C GLY A 92 1.35 28.14 7.73
N ALA A 93 0.71 28.04 6.55
CA ALA A 93 -0.75 27.91 6.44
C ALA A 93 -1.34 26.58 6.99
N GLY A 94 -0.51 25.71 7.58
CA GLY A 94 -0.97 24.45 8.18
C GLY A 94 -1.24 23.31 7.20
N LYS A 95 -0.67 23.35 5.99
CA LYS A 95 -0.88 22.29 4.97
C LYS A 95 -0.56 20.88 5.47
N SER A 96 0.57 20.72 6.17
CA SER A 96 0.95 19.44 6.78
C SER A 96 -0.01 19.01 7.89
N ALA A 97 -0.60 19.97 8.62
CA ALA A 97 -1.60 19.68 9.64
C ALA A 97 -2.93 19.22 9.03
N ILE A 98 -3.32 19.80 7.88
CA ILE A 98 -4.49 19.34 7.11
C ILE A 98 -4.24 17.90 6.63
N ALA A 99 -3.07 17.62 6.03
CA ALA A 99 -2.75 16.28 5.56
C ALA A 99 -2.73 15.24 6.69
N GLN A 100 -2.19 15.59 7.86
CA GLN A 100 -2.24 14.75 9.05
C GLN A 100 -3.68 14.49 9.49
N THR A 101 -4.50 15.55 9.59
CA THR A 101 -5.90 15.44 10.01
C THR A 101 -6.69 14.54 9.06
N ILE A 102 -6.48 14.65 7.74
CA ILE A 102 -7.10 13.77 6.76
C ILE A 102 -6.65 12.31 6.94
N ALA A 103 -5.36 12.06 7.16
CA ALA A 103 -4.86 10.72 7.41
C ALA A 103 -5.49 10.10 8.67
N GLU A 104 -5.60 10.85 9.76
CA GLU A 104 -6.26 10.42 11.00
C GLU A 104 -7.75 10.12 10.81
N ILE A 105 -8.49 10.98 10.07
CA ILE A 105 -9.90 10.74 9.74
C ILE A 105 -10.05 9.45 8.94
N LEU A 106 -9.27 9.27 7.89
CA LEU A 106 -9.38 8.09 7.02
C LEU A 106 -8.94 6.81 7.73
N ASP A 107 -7.96 6.86 8.64
CA ASP A 107 -7.53 5.69 9.40
C ASP A 107 -8.60 5.27 10.41
N SER A 108 -9.28 6.24 11.06
CA SER A 108 -10.45 5.99 11.90
C SER A 108 -11.63 5.35 11.15
N GLN A 109 -11.70 5.54 9.83
CA GLN A 109 -12.68 4.93 8.94
C GLN A 109 -12.18 3.63 8.28
N HIS A 110 -10.99 3.16 8.64
CA HIS A 110 -10.32 2.01 8.03
C HIS A 110 -10.11 2.12 6.50
N PHE A 111 -10.01 3.35 5.99
CA PHE A 111 -9.86 3.62 4.56
C PHE A 111 -8.39 3.80 4.13
N VAL A 112 -7.49 4.18 5.05
CA VAL A 112 -6.06 4.34 4.73
C VAL A 112 -5.38 2.98 4.62
N LEU A 113 -4.97 2.64 3.39
CA LEU A 113 -4.14 1.46 3.15
C LEU A 113 -2.65 1.71 3.43
N ALA A 114 -2.16 2.90 3.09
CA ALA A 114 -0.77 3.28 3.31
C ALA A 114 -0.61 4.79 3.36
N SER A 115 0.45 5.26 4.03
CA SER A 115 0.78 6.67 4.17
C SER A 115 2.29 6.89 4.14
N PHE A 116 2.72 8.05 3.66
CA PHE A 116 4.12 8.47 3.72
C PHE A 116 4.22 9.98 3.89
N PHE A 117 4.79 10.41 5.01
CA PHE A 117 5.02 11.81 5.31
C PHE A 117 6.50 12.15 5.15
N PHE A 118 6.79 13.01 4.17
CA PHE A 118 8.14 13.51 3.94
C PHE A 118 8.57 14.47 5.04
N TRP A 119 9.84 14.38 5.43
CA TRP A 119 10.48 15.31 6.34
C TRP A 119 11.93 15.56 5.92
N ARG A 120 12.26 16.81 5.61
CA ARG A 120 13.55 17.17 4.99
C ARG A 120 14.76 16.88 5.87
N SER A 121 14.63 17.01 7.19
CA SER A 121 15.75 16.80 8.12
C SER A 121 15.95 15.34 8.50
N ASP A 122 15.24 14.41 7.86
CA ASP A 122 15.29 12.99 8.15
C ASP A 122 15.85 12.26 6.92
N PRO A 123 16.95 11.50 7.07
CA PRO A 123 17.60 10.87 5.93
C PRO A 123 16.76 9.77 5.27
N GLN A 124 15.82 9.15 5.99
CA GLN A 124 14.97 8.07 5.48
C GLN A 124 13.74 8.59 4.73
N ARG A 125 13.14 9.69 5.20
CA ARG A 125 11.92 10.29 4.63
C ARG A 125 12.13 11.69 4.02
N GLY A 126 13.38 12.13 3.88
CA GLY A 126 13.77 13.34 3.16
C GLY A 126 13.94 13.11 1.65
N MET A 127 14.03 11.84 1.23
CA MET A 127 14.19 11.43 -0.18
C MET A 127 13.14 10.37 -0.54
N ALA A 128 12.79 10.28 -1.83
CA ALA A 128 11.80 9.32 -2.32
C ALA A 128 12.27 7.86 -2.33
N LYS A 129 13.53 7.58 -1.96
CA LYS A 129 14.15 6.24 -2.05
C LYS A 129 13.36 5.15 -1.33
N LEU A 130 12.78 5.47 -0.17
CA LEU A 130 12.01 4.51 0.63
C LEU A 130 10.49 4.66 0.48
N LEU A 131 10.02 5.58 -0.38
CA LEU A 131 8.57 5.82 -0.55
C LEU A 131 7.86 4.55 -0.99
N VAL A 132 8.28 3.96 -2.11
CA VAL A 132 7.60 2.83 -2.74
C VAL A 132 7.66 1.59 -1.86
N THR A 133 8.83 1.28 -1.29
CA THR A 133 9.00 0.11 -0.40
C THR A 133 8.19 0.24 0.88
N THR A 134 8.10 1.45 1.45
CA THR A 134 7.29 1.72 2.65
C THR A 134 5.79 1.58 2.37
N LEU A 135 5.31 2.08 1.23
CA LEU A 135 3.90 1.93 0.84
C LEU A 135 3.57 0.46 0.53
N ALA A 136 4.45 -0.25 -0.19
CA ALA A 136 4.28 -1.67 -0.51
C ALA A 136 4.25 -2.53 0.76
N TYR A 137 5.12 -2.24 1.74
CA TYR A 137 5.09 -2.92 3.04
C TYR A 137 3.76 -2.70 3.77
N GLN A 138 3.30 -1.45 3.90
CA GLN A 138 2.01 -1.14 4.55
C GLN A 138 0.85 -1.87 3.86
N LEU A 139 0.83 -1.88 2.52
CA LEU A 139 -0.17 -2.61 1.73
C LEU A 139 -0.12 -4.12 1.97
N ALA A 140 1.08 -4.72 1.96
CA ALA A 140 1.25 -6.15 2.17
C ALA A 140 0.85 -6.60 3.59
N VAL A 141 0.97 -5.71 4.58
CA VAL A 141 0.54 -5.98 5.96
C VAL A 141 -0.98 -5.82 6.12
N LYS A 142 -1.58 -4.79 5.49
CA LYS A 142 -3.02 -4.50 5.64
C LYS A 142 -3.92 -5.34 4.71
N LEU A 143 -3.43 -5.74 3.54
CA LEU A 143 -4.20 -6.52 2.58
C LEU A 143 -3.82 -8.01 2.66
N PRO A 144 -4.79 -8.93 2.74
CA PRO A 144 -4.50 -10.33 2.51
C PRO A 144 -4.02 -10.48 1.07
N LEU A 145 -2.77 -10.89 0.87
CA LEU A 145 -2.23 -11.25 -0.44
C LEU A 145 -3.11 -12.38 -0.99
N ARG A 146 -4.09 -12.03 -1.83
CA ARG A 146 -4.87 -13.05 -2.54
C ARG A 146 -3.88 -13.76 -3.48
N PRO A 147 -3.79 -15.09 -3.45
CA PRO A 147 -3.07 -15.79 -4.49
C PRO A 147 -3.66 -15.34 -5.84
N VAL A 148 -2.79 -14.90 -6.74
CA VAL A 148 -3.16 -14.67 -8.13
C VAL A 148 -3.77 -15.98 -8.61
N MET A 149 -5.08 -16.01 -8.82
CA MET A 149 -5.68 -17.14 -9.52
C MET A 149 -5.20 -17.02 -10.95
N ASP A 150 -4.28 -17.92 -11.33
CA ASP A 150 -3.82 -18.06 -12.69
C ASP A 150 -5.05 -18.12 -13.60
N THR A 151 -5.27 -17.08 -14.40
CA THR A 151 -6.23 -17.11 -15.50
C THR A 151 -5.62 -17.96 -16.61
N THR A 152 -5.53 -19.27 -16.39
CA THR A 152 -5.24 -20.22 -17.46
C THR A 152 -6.55 -20.69 -18.07
N GLY A 153 -6.84 -20.17 -19.26
CA GLY A 153 -7.46 -20.94 -20.34
C GLY A 153 -8.99 -21.05 -20.32
N SER A 154 -9.65 -20.04 -20.90
CA SER A 154 -10.82 -20.27 -21.75
C SER A 154 -10.54 -19.57 -23.08
N ASP A 155 -10.04 -20.33 -24.04
CA ASP A 155 -10.36 -20.32 -25.47
C ASP A 155 -9.55 -21.41 -26.18
#